data_AF-A0A9N9NGC5-F1
#
_entry.id   AF-A0A9N9NGC5-F1
#
_cell.length_a   1.000
_cell.length_b   1.000
_cell.length_c   1.000
_cell.angle_alpha   90.00
_cell.angle_beta   90.00
_cell.angle_gamma   90.00
#
_symmetry.space_group_name_H-M   'P 1'
#
loop_
_entity.id
_entity.type
_entity.pdbx_description
1 polymer ?
#
loop_
_entity_poly.entity_id
_entity_poly.type
_entity_poly.pdbx_seq_one_letter_code
_entity_poly.pdbx_strand_id
1 'polypeptide(L)'
;IPTRNDIVAENDEGLSAILNNALAKREKISFMAIDFEELSEKIGKKNHYVLRLYGSLINGQKAVVTLTGIQIFFDILVPDNETINEFRIKIDEILSNMINIYKIEHIKAFLLHGYHTEKKSYLQIFILGSGDRKKALQAIQDNNFETASDDMFSFHRKIARENGIAISGWSMISKRSKNNK
;
A
#
# COMPACT_ATOMS: atom_id res chain seq x y z
N ILE A 1 2.36 -31.41 28.81
CA ILE A 1 3.15 -30.72 27.75
C ILE A 1 2.79 -29.25 27.86
N PRO A 2 3.76 -28.34 28.10
CA PRO A 2 3.49 -26.91 28.19
C PRO A 2 2.95 -26.39 26.86
N THR A 3 1.98 -25.48 26.92
CA THR A 3 1.45 -24.80 25.75
C THR A 3 2.41 -23.69 25.30
N ARG A 4 2.24 -23.21 24.06
CA ARG A 4 2.98 -22.04 23.57
C ARG A 4 2.83 -20.84 24.53
N ASN A 5 1.64 -20.64 25.09
CA ASN A 5 1.37 -19.52 25.98
C ASN A 5 2.12 -19.68 27.31
N ASP A 6 2.25 -20.90 27.82
CA ASP A 6 3.02 -21.16 29.04
C ASP A 6 4.51 -20.82 28.83
N ILE A 7 5.07 -21.20 27.68
CA ILE A 7 6.46 -20.88 27.31
C ILE A 7 6.65 -19.36 27.12
N VAL A 8 5.71 -18.69 26.45
CA VAL A 8 5.80 -17.23 26.25
C VAL A 8 5.70 -16.50 27.58
N ALA A 9 4.78 -16.90 28.47
CA ALA A 9 4.61 -16.26 29.77
C ALA A 9 5.84 -16.45 30.68
N GLU A 10 6.46 -17.63 30.66
CA GLU A 10 7.69 -17.92 31.41
C GLU A 10 8.87 -17.05 30.93
N ASN A 11 8.96 -16.78 29.62
CA ASN A 11 10.06 -16.02 29.01
C ASN A 11 9.74 -14.54 28.74
N ASP A 12 8.55 -14.04 29.10
CA ASP A 12 8.16 -12.66 28.78
C ASP A 12 8.97 -11.64 29.58
N GLU A 13 9.47 -11.99 30.77
CA GLU A 13 10.23 -11.12 31.67
C GLU A 13 9.60 -9.72 31.89
N GLY A 14 8.28 -9.59 31.68
CA GLY A 14 7.54 -8.31 31.74
C GLY A 14 7.66 -7.42 30.50
N LEU A 15 8.32 -7.87 29.43
CA LEU A 15 8.55 -7.10 28.21
C LEU A 15 7.25 -6.78 27.46
N SER A 16 6.26 -7.70 27.44
CA SER A 16 4.95 -7.41 26.85
C SER A 16 4.21 -6.30 27.60
N ALA A 17 4.35 -6.24 28.93
CA ALA A 17 3.75 -5.17 29.72
C ALA A 17 4.39 -3.81 29.41
N ILE A 18 5.72 -3.76 29.22
CA ILE A 18 6.44 -2.55 28.81
C ILE A 18 5.95 -2.08 27.44
N LEU A 19 5.86 -2.99 26.45
CA LEU A 19 5.36 -2.66 25.12
C LEU A 19 3.92 -2.13 25.17
N ASN A 20 3.04 -2.80 25.92
CA ASN A 20 1.65 -2.36 26.09
C ASN A 20 1.55 -0.99 26.77
N ASN A 21 2.40 -0.70 27.75
CA ASN A 21 2.48 0.60 28.39
C ASN A 21 2.97 1.68 27.42
N ALA A 22 4.01 1.41 26.64
CA ALA A 22 4.52 2.32 25.60
C ALA A 22 3.43 2.61 24.55
N LEU A 23 2.69 1.60 24.11
CA LEU A 23 1.55 1.76 23.19
C LEU A 23 0.42 2.60 23.83
N ALA A 24 0.08 2.35 25.09
CA ALA A 24 -0.96 3.09 25.82
C ALA A 24 -0.58 4.57 26.00
N LYS A 25 0.69 4.83 26.33
CA LYS A 25 1.27 6.19 26.42
C LYS A 25 1.52 6.83 25.07
N ARG A 26 1.37 6.07 23.98
CA ARG A 26 1.63 6.50 22.59
C ARG A 26 3.07 6.96 22.39
N GLU A 27 3.98 6.30 23.08
CA GLU A 27 5.40 6.49 22.91
C GLU A 27 5.83 6.05 21.51
N LYS A 28 6.97 6.60 21.08
CA LYS A 28 7.60 6.23 19.83
C LYS A 28 8.29 4.87 20.02
N ILE A 29 8.02 3.92 19.12
CA ILE A 29 8.57 2.57 19.20
C ILE A 29 9.48 2.34 17.98
N SER A 30 10.77 2.11 18.24
CA SER A 30 11.72 1.73 17.21
C SER A 30 11.54 0.27 16.81
N PHE A 31 11.51 0.02 15.49
CA PHE A 31 11.30 -1.29 14.91
C PHE A 31 12.24 -1.48 13.72
N MET A 32 12.98 -2.58 13.69
CA MET A 32 13.83 -2.96 12.57
C MET A 32 13.13 -4.01 11.73
N ALA A 33 12.68 -3.62 10.53
CA ALA A 33 12.13 -4.54 9.55
C ALA A 33 13.26 -5.39 8.95
N ILE A 34 13.06 -6.70 8.89
CA ILE A 34 14.00 -7.66 8.27
C ILE A 34 13.38 -8.41 7.10
N ASP A 35 12.05 -8.54 7.09
CA ASP A 35 11.29 -9.25 6.06
C ASP A 35 9.88 -8.67 5.96
N PHE A 36 9.17 -8.96 4.88
CA PHE A 36 7.81 -8.48 4.66
C PHE A 36 6.96 -9.49 3.90
N GLU A 37 5.65 -9.36 4.05
CA GLU A 37 4.66 -10.16 3.36
C GLU A 37 3.51 -9.28 2.87
N GLU A 38 3.14 -9.47 1.61
CA GLU A 38 1.99 -8.83 1.00
C GLU A 38 0.76 -9.71 1.11
N LEU A 39 -0.32 -9.15 1.65
CA LEU A 39 -1.56 -9.88 1.86
C LEU A 39 -2.75 -9.08 1.32
N SER A 40 -3.82 -9.81 1.07
CA SER A 40 -5.14 -9.27 0.83
C SER A 40 -6.05 -9.72 1.95
N GLU A 41 -6.32 -8.85 2.92
CA GLU A 41 -7.19 -9.17 4.05
C GLU A 41 -8.62 -8.68 3.78
N LYS A 42 -9.60 -9.52 4.13
CA LYS A 42 -11.01 -9.18 3.99
C LYS A 42 -11.46 -8.39 5.22
N ILE A 43 -11.64 -7.09 5.06
CA ILE A 43 -12.20 -6.20 6.08
C ILE A 43 -13.66 -5.92 5.69
N GLY A 44 -14.58 -6.55 6.42
CA GLY A 44 -16.00 -6.58 6.06
C GLY A 44 -16.26 -7.38 4.77
N LYS A 45 -16.82 -6.73 3.75
CA LYS A 45 -17.08 -7.36 2.43
C LYS A 45 -15.95 -7.14 1.41
N LYS A 46 -14.90 -6.38 1.76
CA LYS A 46 -13.93 -5.86 0.80
C LYS A 46 -12.52 -6.37 1.12
N ASN A 47 -11.77 -6.67 0.07
CA ASN A 47 -10.38 -7.04 0.15
C ASN A 47 -9.52 -5.78 0.20
N HIS A 48 -8.65 -5.70 1.20
CA HIS A 48 -7.73 -4.60 1.38
C HIS A 48 -6.31 -5.11 1.28
N TYR A 49 -5.45 -4.34 0.63
CA TYR A 49 -4.03 -4.55 0.64
C TYR A 49 -3.49 -4.33 2.06
N VAL A 50 -2.71 -5.30 2.51
CA VAL A 50 -2.05 -5.30 3.81
C VAL A 50 -0.58 -5.62 3.60
N LEU A 51 0.29 -4.84 4.22
CA LEU A 51 1.72 -5.10 4.24
C LEU A 51 2.13 -5.48 5.67
N ARG A 52 2.57 -6.72 5.87
CA ARG A 52 3.13 -7.16 7.15
C ARG A 52 4.63 -7.01 7.10
N LEU A 53 5.20 -6.39 8.13
CA LEU A 53 6.64 -6.29 8.32
C LEU A 53 7.02 -7.17 9.51
N TYR A 54 7.98 -8.07 9.29
CA TYR A 54 8.58 -8.89 10.32
C TYR A 54 9.89 -8.26 10.76
N GLY A 55 10.15 -8.28 12.07
CA GLY A 55 11.28 -7.55 12.59
C GLY A 55 11.48 -7.71 14.08
N SER A 56 12.30 -6.82 14.63
CA SER A 56 12.57 -6.75 16.06
C SER A 56 12.44 -5.34 16.59
N LEU A 57 12.05 -5.23 17.86
CA LEU A 57 12.10 -4.00 18.63
C LEU A 57 13.53 -3.74 19.12
N ILE A 58 13.79 -2.54 19.63
CA ILE A 58 15.12 -2.14 20.13
C ILE A 58 15.65 -3.03 21.27
N ASN A 59 14.75 -3.67 22.03
CA ASN A 59 15.08 -4.60 23.12
C ASN A 59 15.26 -6.05 22.63
N GLY A 60 15.23 -6.30 21.32
CA GLY A 60 15.41 -7.63 20.72
C GLY A 60 14.14 -8.48 20.60
N GLN A 61 12.98 -8.03 21.12
CA GLN A 61 11.72 -8.75 20.96
C GLN A 61 11.32 -8.83 19.48
N LYS A 62 10.98 -10.03 19.00
CA LYS A 62 10.39 -10.21 17.67
C LYS A 62 9.00 -9.59 17.64
N ALA A 63 8.73 -8.79 16.61
CA ALA A 63 7.45 -8.13 16.41
C ALA A 63 7.00 -8.25 14.96
N VAL A 64 5.69 -8.20 14.77
CA VAL A 64 5.05 -8.10 13.45
C VAL A 64 4.28 -6.80 13.42
N VAL A 65 4.56 -5.96 12.43
CA VAL A 65 3.86 -4.70 12.21
C VAL A 65 2.96 -4.86 10.98
N THR A 66 1.66 -4.80 11.20
CA THR A 66 0.66 -4.90 10.13
C THR A 66 0.23 -3.51 9.69
N LEU A 67 0.61 -3.11 8.47
CA LEU A 67 0.19 -1.85 7.87
C LEU A 67 -1.09 -2.06 7.07
N THR A 68 -2.13 -1.32 7.44
CA THR A 68 -3.45 -1.36 6.81
C THR A 68 -3.82 0.03 6.27
N GLY A 69 -4.85 0.09 5.42
CA GLY A 69 -5.32 1.36 4.84
C GLY A 69 -4.38 1.96 3.80
N ILE A 70 -3.45 1.15 3.27
CA ILE A 70 -2.60 1.51 2.14
C ILE A 70 -3.48 1.52 0.89
N GLN A 71 -3.52 2.66 0.19
CA GLN A 71 -4.17 2.75 -1.10
C GLN A 71 -3.17 2.33 -2.18
N ILE A 72 -3.57 1.38 -3.01
CA ILE A 72 -2.76 0.92 -4.14
C ILE A 72 -3.30 1.55 -5.42
N PHE A 73 -2.42 1.87 -6.35
CA PHE A 73 -2.82 2.55 -7.57
C PHE A 73 -2.00 2.10 -8.79
N PHE A 74 -2.49 2.46 -9.96
CA PHE A 74 -1.74 2.52 -11.21
C PHE A 74 -2.22 3.74 -12.00
N ASP A 75 -1.45 4.15 -13.00
CA ASP A 75 -1.71 5.35 -13.78
C ASP A 75 -2.00 4.97 -15.24
N ILE A 76 -2.87 5.72 -15.89
CA ILE A 76 -3.22 5.57 -17.31
C ILE A 76 -2.92 6.88 -18.01
N LEU A 77 -2.12 6.85 -19.07
CA LEU A 77 -1.83 8.05 -19.86
C LEU A 77 -3.10 8.50 -20.58
N VAL A 78 -3.41 9.80 -20.48
CA VAL A 78 -4.51 10.40 -21.25
C VAL A 78 -4.02 10.63 -22.69
N PRO A 79 -4.70 10.10 -23.72
CA PRO A 79 -4.35 10.34 -25.11
C PRO A 79 -4.39 11.82 -25.48
N ASP A 80 -3.45 12.28 -26.30
CA ASP A 80 -3.32 13.70 -26.68
C ASP A 80 -4.52 14.20 -27.52
N ASN A 81 -5.30 13.28 -28.11
CA ASN A 81 -6.49 13.56 -28.93
C ASN A 81 -7.82 13.53 -28.15
N GLU A 82 -7.81 13.28 -26.84
CA GLU A 82 -9.02 13.18 -26.02
C GLU A 82 -9.03 14.18 -24.87
N THR A 83 -10.23 14.64 -24.49
CA THR A 83 -10.36 15.41 -23.26
C THR A 83 -10.30 14.49 -22.04
N ILE A 84 -9.81 15.01 -20.92
CA ILE A 84 -9.70 14.25 -19.66
C ILE A 84 -11.06 13.69 -19.22
N ASN A 85 -12.15 14.43 -19.46
CA ASN A 85 -13.50 14.02 -19.05
C ASN A 85 -14.01 12.87 -19.92
N GLU A 86 -13.86 12.95 -21.24
CA GLU A 86 -14.25 11.87 -22.16
C GLU A 86 -13.46 10.61 -21.86
N PHE A 87 -12.15 10.74 -21.67
CA PHE A 87 -11.30 9.60 -21.35
C PHE A 87 -11.66 9.00 -19.99
N ARG A 88 -11.95 9.84 -18.98
CA ARG A 88 -12.41 9.37 -17.67
C ARG A 88 -13.70 8.57 -17.76
N ILE A 89 -14.66 8.99 -18.58
CA ILE A 89 -15.93 8.25 -18.77
C ILE A 89 -15.63 6.87 -19.36
N LYS A 90 -14.77 6.77 -20.39
CA LYS A 90 -14.37 5.49 -20.99
C LYS A 90 -13.71 4.55 -19.98
N ILE A 91 -12.80 5.08 -19.17
CA ILE A 91 -12.14 4.29 -18.11
C ILE A 91 -13.16 3.84 -17.06
N ASP A 92 -14.10 4.72 -16.69
CA ASP A 92 -15.17 4.38 -15.74
C ASP A 92 -16.04 3.23 -16.25
N GLU A 93 -16.46 3.26 -17.52
CA GLU A 93 -17.26 2.20 -18.16
C GLU A 93 -16.53 0.85 -18.19
N ILE A 94 -15.21 0.84 -18.41
CA ILE A 94 -14.42 -0.40 -18.39
C ILE A 94 -14.31 -0.94 -16.95
N LEU A 95 -14.01 -0.07 -15.99
CA LEU A 95 -13.76 -0.47 -14.61
C LEU A 95 -15.03 -0.84 -13.85
N SER A 96 -16.15 -0.16 -14.10
CA SER A 96 -17.43 -0.42 -13.41
C SER A 96 -17.94 -1.84 -13.63
N ASN A 97 -17.60 -2.44 -14.77
CA ASN A 97 -17.95 -3.82 -15.11
C ASN A 97 -17.04 -4.86 -14.43
N MET A 98 -15.87 -4.45 -13.94
CA MET A 98 -14.82 -5.34 -13.45
C MET A 98 -14.66 -5.29 -11.93
N ILE A 99 -14.74 -4.09 -11.34
CA ILE A 99 -14.45 -3.85 -9.94
C ILE A 99 -15.47 -2.90 -9.32
N ASN A 100 -15.85 -3.19 -8.07
CA ASN A 100 -16.94 -2.45 -7.42
C ASN A 100 -16.51 -1.10 -6.84
N ILE A 101 -15.23 -0.94 -6.48
CA ILE A 101 -14.75 0.22 -5.72
C ILE A 101 -13.39 0.63 -6.22
N TYR A 102 -13.34 1.83 -6.78
CA TYR A 102 -12.14 2.52 -7.16
C TYR A 102 -12.36 4.03 -7.05
N LYS A 103 -11.27 4.77 -7.13
CA LYS A 103 -11.29 6.24 -7.25
C LYS A 103 -10.38 6.62 -8.41
N ILE A 104 -10.86 7.54 -9.25
CA ILE A 104 -10.09 8.10 -10.36
C ILE A 104 -9.69 9.53 -9.98
N GLU A 105 -8.40 9.82 -10.01
CA GLU A 105 -7.84 11.16 -9.88
C GLU A 105 -7.10 11.57 -11.14
N HIS A 106 -7.08 12.86 -11.44
CA HIS A 106 -6.26 13.41 -12.54
C HIS A 106 -4.95 13.96 -11.96
N ILE A 107 -3.83 13.56 -12.56
CA ILE A 107 -2.51 14.06 -12.19
C ILE A 107 -1.74 14.50 -13.45
N LYS A 108 -0.71 15.32 -13.26
CA LYS A 108 0.26 15.66 -14.30
C LYS A 108 1.66 15.20 -13.90
N ALA A 109 2.29 14.38 -14.72
CA ALA A 109 3.61 13.81 -14.46
C ALA A 109 4.47 13.78 -15.73
N PHE A 110 5.78 13.68 -15.56
CA PHE A 110 6.69 13.44 -16.69
C PHE A 110 6.64 11.97 -17.09
N LEU A 111 6.74 11.70 -18.38
CA LEU A 111 6.95 10.35 -18.89
C LEU A 111 8.25 9.78 -18.31
N LEU A 112 8.23 8.49 -17.95
CA LEU A 112 9.41 7.81 -17.41
C LEU A 112 10.47 7.53 -18.48
N HIS A 113 10.05 7.46 -19.74
CA HIS A 113 10.93 7.18 -20.87
C HIS A 113 11.08 8.43 -21.74
N GLY A 114 12.32 8.69 -22.18
CA GLY A 114 12.65 9.87 -22.98
C GLY A 114 12.83 11.15 -22.15
N TYR A 115 13.43 12.15 -22.78
CA TYR A 115 13.54 13.49 -22.19
C TYR A 115 12.34 14.33 -22.62
N HIS A 116 11.49 14.67 -21.65
CA HIS A 116 10.29 15.48 -21.88
C HIS A 116 10.37 16.74 -21.02
N THR A 117 10.26 17.90 -21.66
CA THR A 117 10.20 19.20 -20.97
C THR A 117 8.81 19.49 -20.40
N GLU A 118 7.79 18.78 -20.86
CA GLU A 118 6.40 18.98 -20.49
C GLU A 118 5.82 17.76 -19.75
N LYS A 119 4.92 18.04 -18.80
CA LYS A 119 4.19 17.01 -18.08
C LYS A 119 2.98 16.58 -18.90
N LYS A 120 2.77 15.26 -19.00
CA LYS A 120 1.55 14.67 -19.57
C LYS A 120 0.49 14.47 -18.50
N SER A 121 -0.77 14.37 -18.95
CA SER A 121 -1.91 14.08 -18.09
C SER A 121 -2.08 12.58 -17.90
N TYR A 122 -2.36 12.17 -16.67
CA TYR A 122 -2.66 10.79 -16.32
C TYR A 122 -3.94 10.70 -15.50
N LEU A 123 -4.65 9.58 -15.63
CA LEU A 123 -5.67 9.15 -14.69
C LEU A 123 -5.06 8.14 -13.71
N GLN A 124 -5.02 8.50 -12.44
CA GLN A 124 -4.56 7.64 -11.35
C GLN A 124 -5.75 6.88 -10.77
N ILE A 125 -5.69 5.55 -10.84
CA ILE A 125 -6.75 4.65 -10.43
C ILE A 125 -6.40 4.04 -9.08
N PHE A 126 -7.06 4.48 -8.02
CA PHE A 126 -6.90 3.93 -6.67
C PHE A 126 -7.85 2.76 -6.44
N ILE A 127 -7.32 1.68 -5.89
CA ILE A 127 -8.03 0.43 -5.63
C ILE A 127 -7.66 -0.03 -4.21
N LEU A 128 -8.54 -0.84 -3.60
CA LEU A 128 -8.33 -1.33 -2.23
C LEU A 128 -7.53 -2.64 -2.18
N GLY A 129 -7.76 -3.57 -3.09
CA GLY A 129 -7.21 -4.92 -3.04
C GLY A 129 -6.31 -5.26 -4.22
N SER A 130 -5.25 -6.04 -3.97
CA SER A 130 -4.26 -6.45 -4.98
C SER A 130 -4.88 -7.24 -6.15
N GLY A 131 -5.83 -8.14 -5.85
CA GLY A 131 -6.54 -8.91 -6.88
C GLY A 131 -7.40 -8.04 -7.80
N ASP A 132 -8.09 -7.05 -7.24
CA ASP A 132 -8.91 -6.11 -8.02
C ASP A 132 -8.03 -5.18 -8.86
N ARG A 133 -6.89 -4.73 -8.32
CA ARG A 133 -5.89 -3.97 -9.07
C ARG A 133 -5.39 -4.75 -10.28
N LYS A 134 -5.04 -6.02 -10.10
CA LYS A 134 -4.59 -6.89 -11.20
C LYS A 134 -5.64 -7.03 -12.30
N LYS A 135 -6.90 -7.26 -11.94
CA LYS A 135 -8.00 -7.36 -12.92
C LYS A 135 -8.23 -6.05 -13.67
N ALA A 136 -8.29 -4.94 -12.94
CA ALA A 136 -8.47 -3.61 -13.51
C ALA A 136 -7.34 -3.28 -14.48
N LEU A 137 -6.09 -3.48 -14.06
CA LEU A 137 -4.94 -3.20 -14.91
C LEU A 137 -4.94 -4.05 -16.19
N GLN A 138 -5.23 -5.35 -16.07
CA GLN A 138 -5.35 -6.23 -17.24
C GLN A 138 -6.43 -5.72 -18.21
N ALA A 139 -7.62 -5.37 -17.71
CA ALA A 139 -8.70 -4.86 -18.55
C ALA A 139 -8.32 -3.57 -19.29
N ILE A 140 -7.56 -2.67 -18.64
CA ILE A 140 -7.06 -1.44 -19.28
C ILE A 140 -6.02 -1.77 -20.36
N GLN A 141 -5.09 -2.68 -20.08
CA GLN A 141 -4.07 -3.10 -21.04
C GLN A 141 -4.67 -3.84 -22.25
N ASP A 142 -5.70 -4.65 -22.04
CA ASP A 142 -6.44 -5.34 -23.12
C ASP A 142 -7.14 -4.36 -24.07
N ASN A 143 -7.44 -3.14 -23.61
CA ASN A 143 -7.95 -2.04 -24.44
C ASN A 143 -6.85 -1.21 -25.11
N ASN A 144 -5.58 -1.64 -25.04
CA ASN A 144 -4.40 -0.97 -25.61
C ASN A 144 -4.14 0.44 -25.07
N PHE A 145 -4.57 0.74 -23.85
CA PHE A 145 -4.21 1.99 -23.19
C PHE A 145 -2.81 1.94 -22.59
N GLU A 146 -2.07 3.03 -22.73
CA GLU A 146 -0.73 3.15 -22.16
C GLU A 146 -0.83 3.34 -20.64
N THR A 147 -0.18 2.45 -19.89
CA THR A 147 -0.18 2.45 -18.42
C THR A 147 1.18 2.82 -17.86
N ALA A 148 1.18 3.32 -16.64
CA ALA A 148 2.36 3.52 -15.82
C ALA A 148 2.08 3.05 -14.40
N SER A 149 3.14 2.82 -13.61
CA SER A 149 2.98 2.27 -12.25
C SER A 149 2.24 0.93 -12.24
N ASP A 150 2.47 0.15 -13.29
CA ASP A 150 1.68 -0.99 -13.76
C ASP A 150 2.34 -2.34 -13.44
N ASP A 151 3.27 -2.37 -12.50
CA ASP A 151 3.85 -3.62 -12.01
C ASP A 151 2.74 -4.56 -11.52
N MET A 152 2.61 -5.73 -12.17
CA MET A 152 1.51 -6.65 -11.85
C MET A 152 1.70 -7.35 -10.50
N PHE A 153 2.96 -7.63 -10.12
CA PHE A 153 3.29 -8.45 -8.95
C PHE A 153 4.29 -7.80 -7.98
N SER A 154 5.12 -6.86 -8.44
CA SER A 154 6.21 -6.27 -7.64
C SER A 154 5.94 -4.82 -7.19
N PHE A 155 4.66 -4.42 -7.15
CA PHE A 155 4.27 -3.03 -6.89
C PHE A 155 4.46 -2.60 -5.41
N HIS A 156 4.79 -3.52 -4.49
CA HIS A 156 5.17 -3.16 -3.11
C HIS A 156 6.33 -2.18 -3.03
N ARG A 157 7.31 -2.26 -3.95
CA ARG A 157 8.44 -1.32 -3.99
C ARG A 157 7.97 0.10 -4.22
N LYS A 158 7.01 0.27 -5.13
CA LYS A 158 6.38 1.56 -5.38
C LYS A 158 5.57 2.01 -4.18
N ILE A 159 4.71 1.15 -3.62
CA ILE A 159 3.93 1.47 -2.41
C ILE A 159 4.84 1.93 -1.27
N ALA A 160 5.89 1.17 -1.01
CA ALA A 160 6.84 1.46 0.05
C ALA A 160 7.50 2.83 -0.16
N ARG A 161 7.95 3.12 -1.39
CA ARG A 161 8.54 4.42 -1.74
C ARG A 161 7.57 5.58 -1.58
N GLU A 162 6.35 5.46 -2.12
CA GLU A 162 5.34 6.54 -2.07
C GLU A 162 4.85 6.82 -0.64
N ASN A 163 4.85 5.80 0.22
CA ASN A 163 4.43 5.92 1.62
C ASN A 163 5.61 6.13 2.59
N GLY A 164 6.86 6.16 2.11
CA GLY A 164 8.05 6.27 2.96
C GLY A 164 8.25 5.10 3.93
N ILE A 165 7.79 3.89 3.55
CA ILE A 165 7.90 2.68 4.36
C ILE A 165 9.25 2.02 4.08
N ALA A 166 10.08 1.87 5.12
CA ALA A 166 11.28 1.05 5.03
C ALA A 166 10.89 -0.43 5.20
N ILE A 167 10.89 -1.18 4.09
CA ILE A 167 10.67 -2.64 4.09
C ILE A 167 11.85 -3.43 4.67
N SER A 168 13.01 -2.78 4.78
CA SER A 168 14.20 -3.29 5.46
C SER A 168 14.90 -2.11 6.15
N GLY A 169 15.22 -2.27 7.43
CA GLY A 169 15.90 -1.25 8.23
C GLY A 169 15.06 -0.66 9.36
N TRP A 170 15.63 0.32 10.05
CA TRP A 170 15.04 0.94 11.22
C TRP A 170 13.93 1.93 10.85
N SER A 171 12.78 1.76 11.49
CA SER A 171 11.62 2.62 11.40
C SER A 171 11.11 2.99 12.79
N MET A 172 10.28 4.04 12.81
CA MET A 172 9.68 4.57 14.02
C MET A 172 8.17 4.46 13.93
N ILE A 173 7.59 3.58 14.74
CA ILE A 173 6.15 3.50 14.93
C ILE A 173 5.76 4.63 15.86
N SER A 174 4.85 5.49 15.40
CA SER A 174 4.39 6.63 16.17
C SER A 174 2.93 6.92 15.89
N LYS A 175 2.29 7.66 16.80
CA LYS A 175 0.94 8.15 16.56
C LYS A 175 0.93 9.05 15.33
N ARG A 176 -0.01 8.81 14.41
CA ARG A 176 -0.30 9.72 13.30
C ARG A 176 -0.65 11.10 13.86
N SER A 177 0.15 12.12 13.53
CA SER A 177 -0.28 13.52 13.61
C SER A 177 -1.47 13.68 12.66
N LYS A 178 -2.60 14.19 13.14
CA LYS A 178 -3.68 14.63 12.25
C LYS A 178 -3.19 15.87 11.50
N ASN A 179 -2.41 15.67 10.43
CA ASN A 179 -2.20 16.72 9.45
C ASN A 179 -3.42 16.70 8.55
N ASN A 180 -4.30 17.70 8.73
CA ASN A 180 -5.37 18.02 7.81
C ASN A 180 -4.75 18.33 6.44
N LYS A 181 -5.06 17.50 5.45
CA LYS A 181 -5.03 17.86 4.03
C LYS A 181 -6.38 17.50 3.46
#